data_AF-A0A1Z8ZSS7-F1
#
_entry.id   AF-A0A1Z8ZSS7-F1
#
_cell.length_a   1.000
_cell.length_b   1.000
_cell.length_c   1.000
_cell.angle_alpha   90.00
_cell.angle_beta   90.00
_cell.angle_gamma   90.00
#
_symmetry.space_group_name_H-M   'P 1'
#
loop_
_entity.id
_entity.type
_entity.pdbx_description
1 polymer ?
#
loop_
_entity_poly.entity_id
_entity_poly.type
_entity_poly.pdbx_seq_one_letter_code
_entity_poly.pdbx_strand_id
1 'polypeptide(L)'
;MKSCAFLILPTRALNFCKWAGTLYDEIPKWFARLRVSREAMPLDRGEVILYCQRVMKFLKTLMVCLILPFVFLACDQKTDEEEVGGGEAVADTHEKVYSEYFGMMEEALSSMGSIESKETADAFLAKINVMVPQLLEIMNRVRALPEPSDIEKNSAQSLHAEVMSRIKLKQNLDRQLAETRELTPEAKVAIAAVRASFGSGDFGVNMKVISRQMDAIYGLKSY
;
A
#
# COMPACT_ATOMS: atom_id res chain seq x y z
N MET A 1 14.52 -31.77 39.56
CA MET A 1 14.09 -33.00 38.86
C MET A 1 12.78 -32.74 38.14
N LYS A 2 12.69 -33.17 36.85
CA LYS A 2 11.52 -33.22 35.93
C LYS A 2 11.06 -31.85 35.37
N SER A 3 10.83 -31.65 34.07
CA SER A 3 10.99 -32.46 32.86
C SER A 3 11.00 -31.54 31.62
N CYS A 4 11.77 -31.91 30.60
CA CYS A 4 11.69 -31.36 29.25
C CYS A 4 10.33 -31.65 28.60
N ALA A 5 9.77 -30.69 27.87
CA ALA A 5 8.83 -30.92 26.79
C ALA A 5 9.24 -30.04 25.60
N PHE A 6 10.06 -30.63 24.73
CA PHE A 6 10.43 -30.11 23.42
C PHE A 6 9.33 -30.51 22.42
N LEU A 7 8.90 -29.54 21.60
CA LEU A 7 8.53 -29.70 20.17
C LEU A 7 7.51 -30.79 19.79
N ILE A 8 6.22 -30.47 19.72
CA ILE A 8 5.27 -31.02 18.71
C ILE A 8 4.11 -30.01 18.47
N LEU A 9 4.20 -29.16 17.43
CA LEU A 9 3.05 -28.56 16.70
C LEU A 9 3.57 -27.85 15.44
N PRO A 10 2.91 -28.01 14.27
CA PRO A 10 3.29 -29.11 13.40
C PRO A 10 3.53 -28.66 11.95
N THR A 11 4.39 -29.45 11.32
CA THR A 11 4.78 -29.62 9.92
C THR A 11 3.71 -29.41 8.83
N ARG A 12 2.43 -29.23 9.17
CA ARG A 12 1.32 -29.07 8.21
C ARG A 12 1.22 -27.67 7.61
N ALA A 13 1.49 -26.61 8.37
CA ALA A 13 1.43 -25.23 7.85
C ALA A 13 2.60 -24.94 6.88
N LEU A 14 3.80 -25.41 7.21
CA LEU A 14 4.96 -25.33 6.31
C LEU A 14 4.78 -26.19 5.05
N ASN A 15 4.18 -27.38 5.16
CA ASN A 15 3.86 -28.19 3.99
C ASN A 15 2.78 -27.55 3.10
N PHE A 16 1.84 -26.78 3.66
CA PHE A 16 0.83 -26.06 2.88
C PHE A 16 1.43 -24.89 2.09
N CYS A 17 2.32 -24.09 2.71
CA CYS A 17 3.03 -23.02 2.00
C CYS A 17 3.99 -23.58 0.93
N LYS A 18 4.64 -24.73 1.21
CA LYS A 18 5.51 -25.41 0.24
C LYS A 18 4.72 -26.01 -0.93
N TRP A 19 3.53 -26.57 -0.65
CA TRP A 19 2.60 -27.10 -1.66
C TRP A 19 1.98 -25.98 -2.52
N ALA A 20 1.58 -24.86 -1.90
CA ALA A 20 1.04 -23.69 -2.59
C ALA A 20 2.11 -23.01 -3.48
N GLY A 21 3.36 -22.94 -3.01
CA GLY A 21 4.50 -22.47 -3.81
C GLY A 21 4.78 -23.35 -5.03
N THR A 22 4.75 -24.68 -4.88
CA THR A 22 4.90 -25.60 -6.01
C THR A 22 3.73 -25.52 -7.00
N LEU A 23 2.51 -25.26 -6.54
CA LEU A 23 1.35 -25.09 -7.42
C LEU A 23 1.48 -23.82 -8.27
N TYR A 24 1.98 -22.72 -7.68
CA TYR A 24 2.15 -21.45 -8.38
C TYR A 24 3.25 -21.49 -9.46
N ASP A 25 4.31 -22.28 -9.23
CA ASP A 25 5.39 -22.49 -10.20
C ASP A 25 5.04 -23.52 -11.30
N GLU A 26 4.11 -24.44 -11.04
CA GLU A 26 3.67 -25.43 -12.04
C GLU A 26 2.57 -24.91 -12.97
N ILE A 27 1.75 -23.94 -12.54
CA ILE A 27 0.67 -23.38 -13.37
C ILE A 27 1.21 -22.82 -14.71
N PRO A 28 2.28 -22.00 -14.76
CA PRO A 28 2.84 -21.52 -16.02
C PRO A 28 3.42 -22.65 -16.89
N LYS A 29 4.00 -23.69 -16.28
CA LYS A 29 4.57 -24.86 -16.98
C LYS A 29 3.48 -25.75 -17.57
N TRP A 30 2.33 -25.86 -16.91
CA TRP A 30 1.14 -26.54 -17.41
C TRP A 30 0.56 -25.82 -18.63
N PHE A 31 0.45 -24.48 -18.58
CA PHE A 31 0.05 -23.67 -19.73
C PHE A 31 1.06 -23.74 -20.90
N ALA A 32 2.36 -23.83 -20.60
CA ALA A 32 3.39 -24.04 -21.61
C ALA A 32 3.29 -25.42 -22.28
N ARG A 33 3.02 -26.50 -21.52
CA ARG A 33 2.77 -27.84 -22.08
C ARG A 33 1.48 -27.90 -22.91
N LEU A 34 0.41 -27.25 -22.46
CA LEU A 34 -0.84 -27.12 -23.23
C LEU A 34 -0.66 -26.35 -24.55
N ARG A 35 0.28 -25.40 -24.62
CA ARG A 35 0.63 -24.69 -25.86
C ARG A 35 1.39 -25.56 -26.86
N VAL A 36 2.13 -26.57 -26.38
CA VAL A 36 2.92 -27.49 -27.21
C VAL A 36 2.07 -28.65 -27.77
N SER A 37 1.01 -29.09 -27.08
CA SER A 37 0.10 -30.15 -27.56
C SER A 37 -0.99 -29.66 -28.53
N ARG A 38 -0.67 -28.75 -29.45
CA ARG A 38 -1.59 -28.10 -30.40
C ARG A 38 -2.16 -29.03 -31.51
N GLU A 39 -2.27 -30.33 -31.24
CA GLU A 39 -2.78 -31.32 -32.21
C GLU A 39 -3.98 -32.13 -31.74
N ALA A 40 -4.51 -31.92 -30.52
CA ALA A 40 -5.67 -32.70 -30.08
C ALA A 40 -6.65 -31.91 -29.21
N MET A 41 -7.35 -30.93 -29.79
CA MET A 41 -8.68 -30.55 -29.30
C MET A 41 -9.42 -29.68 -30.34
N PRO A 42 -10.58 -30.15 -30.87
CA PRO A 42 -11.42 -29.35 -31.75
C PRO A 42 -12.40 -28.57 -30.88
N LEU A 43 -11.92 -27.51 -30.23
CA LEU A 43 -12.80 -26.60 -29.49
C LEU A 43 -12.58 -25.18 -30.02
N ASP A 44 -13.68 -24.59 -30.48
CA ASP A 44 -13.69 -23.28 -31.12
C ASP A 44 -13.24 -22.18 -30.15
N ARG A 45 -12.56 -21.16 -30.67
CA ARG A 45 -11.79 -20.17 -29.91
C ARG A 45 -12.64 -19.40 -28.88
N GLY A 46 -13.95 -19.29 -29.12
CA GLY A 46 -14.92 -18.66 -28.21
C GLY A 46 -15.27 -19.52 -26.98
N GLU A 47 -15.26 -20.84 -27.09
CA GLU A 47 -15.62 -21.75 -25.99
C GLU A 47 -14.49 -21.88 -24.96
N VAL A 48 -13.23 -21.79 -25.42
CA VAL A 48 -12.04 -21.83 -24.55
C VAL A 48 -11.98 -20.63 -23.60
N ILE A 49 -12.40 -19.44 -24.07
CA ILE A 49 -12.41 -18.22 -23.24
C ILE A 49 -13.50 -18.33 -22.16
N LEU A 50 -14.69 -18.80 -22.52
CA LEU A 50 -15.80 -19.05 -21.59
C LEU A 50 -15.43 -20.13 -20.55
N TYR A 51 -14.77 -21.20 -20.97
CA TYR A 51 -14.28 -22.24 -20.08
C TYR A 51 -13.23 -21.70 -19.09
N CYS A 52 -12.22 -20.97 -19.58
CA CYS A 52 -11.20 -20.35 -18.73
C CYS A 52 -11.80 -19.34 -17.74
N GLN A 53 -12.77 -18.53 -18.15
CA GLN A 53 -13.44 -17.58 -17.27
C GLN A 53 -14.28 -18.29 -16.19
N ARG A 54 -14.92 -19.41 -16.54
CA ARG A 54 -15.69 -20.24 -15.61
C ARG A 54 -14.78 -20.97 -14.61
N VAL A 55 -13.65 -21.50 -15.08
CA VAL A 55 -12.64 -22.14 -14.23
C VAL A 55 -12.02 -21.12 -13.28
N MET A 56 -11.69 -19.89 -13.75
CA MET A 56 -11.16 -18.85 -12.86
C MET A 56 -12.19 -18.35 -11.84
N LYS A 57 -13.47 -18.28 -12.20
CA LYS A 57 -14.54 -18.00 -11.23
C LYS A 57 -14.66 -19.10 -10.19
N PHE A 58 -14.64 -20.37 -10.61
CA PHE A 58 -14.64 -21.50 -9.69
C PHE A 58 -13.42 -21.48 -8.76
N LEU A 59 -12.23 -21.21 -9.29
CA LEU A 59 -11.00 -21.14 -8.50
C LEU A 59 -11.04 -20.01 -7.45
N LYS A 60 -11.58 -18.84 -7.81
CA LYS A 60 -11.79 -17.72 -6.88
C LYS A 60 -12.80 -18.06 -5.79
N THR A 61 -13.92 -18.68 -6.15
CA THR A 61 -14.91 -19.12 -5.17
C THR A 61 -14.32 -20.17 -4.23
N LEU A 62 -13.53 -21.11 -4.75
CA LEU A 62 -12.89 -22.17 -3.97
C LEU A 62 -11.80 -21.61 -3.03
N MET A 63 -11.01 -20.63 -3.50
CA MET A 63 -10.07 -19.86 -2.68
C MET A 63 -10.77 -19.11 -1.54
N VAL A 64 -11.87 -18.42 -1.83
CA VAL A 64 -12.65 -17.67 -0.83
C VAL A 64 -13.25 -18.63 0.21
N CYS A 65 -13.83 -19.75 -0.23
CA CYS A 65 -14.38 -20.78 0.65
C CYS A 65 -13.31 -21.52 1.49
N LEU A 66 -12.07 -21.61 1.02
CA LEU A 66 -10.97 -22.21 1.77
C LEU A 66 -10.30 -21.24 2.76
N ILE A 67 -10.39 -19.93 2.54
CA ILE A 67 -9.77 -18.92 3.42
C ILE A 67 -10.74 -18.44 4.51
N LEU A 68 -12.05 -18.36 4.22
CA LEU A 68 -13.08 -17.91 5.17
C LEU A 68 -13.08 -18.66 6.52
N PRO A 69 -12.86 -19.99 6.60
CA PRO A 69 -12.81 -20.70 7.87
C PRO A 69 -11.59 -20.35 8.73
N PHE A 70 -10.48 -19.90 8.13
CA PHE A 70 -9.26 -19.56 8.87
C PHE A 70 -9.28 -18.15 9.46
N VAL A 71 -10.11 -17.25 8.93
CA VAL A 71 -10.29 -15.91 9.50
C VAL A 71 -11.16 -15.95 10.76
N PHE A 72 -12.13 -16.87 10.83
CA PHE A 72 -13.00 -17.02 12.01
C PHE A 72 -12.33 -17.78 13.17
N LEU A 73 -11.35 -18.66 12.92
CA LEU A 73 -10.64 -19.38 14.00
C LEU A 73 -9.53 -18.56 14.70
N ALA A 74 -9.22 -17.35 14.19
CA ALA A 74 -8.23 -16.45 14.78
C ALA A 74 -8.86 -15.29 15.59
N CYS A 75 -10.20 -15.19 15.65
CA CYS A 75 -10.91 -14.10 16.32
C CYS A 75 -11.65 -14.54 17.59
N ASP A 76 -11.31 -15.68 18.20
CA ASP A 76 -11.93 -16.14 19.46
C ASP A 76 -10.88 -16.54 20.52
N GLN A 77 -9.96 -15.61 20.81
CA GLN A 77 -9.32 -15.54 22.12
C GLN A 77 -9.62 -14.18 22.72
N LYS A 78 -10.78 -14.08 23.38
CA LYS A 78 -10.95 -13.14 24.49
C LYS A 78 -10.04 -13.59 25.61
N THR A 79 -8.93 -12.90 25.80
CA THR A 79 -8.27 -12.81 27.10
C THR A 79 -8.81 -11.56 27.78
N ASP A 80 -9.83 -11.77 28.61
CA ASP A 80 -10.20 -10.84 29.68
C ASP A 80 -9.05 -10.84 30.70
N GLU A 81 -8.06 -9.96 30.48
CA GLU A 81 -7.15 -9.52 31.53
C GLU A 81 -7.27 -8.00 31.60
N GLU A 82 -8.03 -7.54 32.61
CA GLU A 82 -7.89 -6.21 33.16
C GLU A 82 -6.46 -6.06 33.70
N GLU A 83 -5.53 -5.65 32.86
CA GLU A 83 -4.38 -4.89 33.32
C GLU A 83 -4.68 -3.41 33.14
N VAL A 84 -4.67 -2.70 34.27
CA VAL A 84 -4.58 -1.25 34.38
C VAL A 84 -3.26 -0.82 33.74
N GLY A 85 -3.26 -0.75 32.42
CA GLY A 85 -2.11 -0.33 31.61
C GLY A 85 -2.04 1.19 31.60
N GLY A 86 -1.21 1.75 32.49
CA GLY A 86 -0.56 3.02 32.20
C GLY A 86 0.22 2.85 30.91
N GLY A 87 -0.37 3.29 29.79
CA GLY A 87 0.28 3.25 28.49
C GLY A 87 1.54 4.09 28.54
N GLU A 88 2.69 3.43 28.65
CA GLU A 88 3.98 4.06 28.42
C GLU A 88 3.96 4.60 26.98
N ALA A 89 3.89 5.92 26.85
CA ALA A 89 3.98 6.58 25.56
C ALA A 89 5.32 6.18 24.94
N VAL A 90 5.30 5.25 23.98
CA VAL A 90 6.49 4.85 23.24
C VAL A 90 7.10 6.12 22.65
N ALA A 91 8.27 6.50 23.18
CA ALA A 91 8.97 7.71 22.80
C ALA A 91 9.14 7.73 21.28
N ASP A 92 8.93 8.91 20.67
CA ASP A 92 9.15 9.05 19.24
C ASP A 92 10.63 8.83 18.90
N THR A 93 10.85 8.18 17.77
CA THR A 93 12.18 8.00 17.15
C THR A 93 12.18 8.68 15.79
N HIS A 94 13.37 9.02 15.27
CA HIS A 94 13.45 9.57 13.92
C HIS A 94 12.84 8.63 12.88
N GLU A 95 13.07 7.32 13.02
CA GLU A 95 12.52 6.30 12.12
C GLU A 95 11.00 6.31 12.07
N LYS A 96 10.36 6.32 13.23
CA LYS A 96 8.90 6.36 13.32
C LYS A 96 8.36 7.61 12.64
N VAL A 97 8.94 8.77 12.97
CA VAL A 97 8.41 10.06 12.52
C VAL A 97 8.63 10.29 11.02
N TYR A 98 9.83 9.98 10.47
CA TYR A 98 10.03 10.11 9.02
C TYR A 98 9.21 9.09 8.24
N SER A 99 8.98 7.89 8.76
CA SER A 99 8.19 6.86 8.07
C SER A 99 6.73 7.27 7.99
N GLU A 100 6.18 7.84 9.06
CA GLU A 100 4.83 8.38 9.10
C GLU A 100 4.67 9.56 8.12
N TYR A 101 5.65 10.48 8.09
CA TYR A 101 5.68 11.58 7.14
C TYR A 101 5.66 11.10 5.68
N PHE A 102 6.58 10.20 5.33
CA PHE A 102 6.67 9.71 3.95
C PHE A 102 5.46 8.85 3.56
N GLY A 103 4.88 8.08 4.49
CA GLY A 103 3.65 7.34 4.27
C GLY A 103 2.48 8.26 3.91
N MET A 104 2.31 9.35 4.65
CA MET A 104 1.30 10.36 4.32
C MET A 104 1.57 11.02 2.96
N MET A 105 2.83 11.36 2.66
CA MET A 105 3.19 11.94 1.36
C MET A 105 2.92 11.00 0.20
N GLU A 106 3.25 9.72 0.36
CA GLU A 106 2.94 8.69 -0.61
C GLU A 106 1.44 8.60 -0.85
N GLU A 107 0.65 8.55 0.23
CA GLU A 107 -0.80 8.45 0.15
C GLU A 107 -1.42 9.63 -0.60
N ALA A 108 -1.04 10.87 -0.26
CA ALA A 108 -1.56 12.07 -0.91
C ALA A 108 -1.16 12.14 -2.40
N LEU A 109 0.12 11.99 -2.70
CA LEU A 109 0.64 12.20 -4.05
C LEU A 109 0.26 11.07 -5.01
N SER A 110 0.13 9.85 -4.48
CA SER A 110 -0.25 8.67 -5.25
C SER A 110 -1.75 8.59 -5.50
N SER A 111 -2.60 9.19 -4.67
CA SER A 111 -4.07 9.12 -4.89
C SER A 111 -4.59 10.20 -5.84
N MET A 112 -3.80 11.25 -6.11
CA MET A 112 -4.21 12.36 -7.00
C MET A 112 -4.56 11.89 -8.42
N GLY A 113 -3.83 10.91 -8.97
CA GLY A 113 -4.07 10.43 -10.34
C GLY A 113 -5.27 9.47 -10.46
N SER A 114 -5.83 9.02 -9.34
CA SER A 114 -7.08 8.23 -9.31
C SER A 114 -8.35 9.10 -9.30
N ILE A 115 -8.21 10.42 -9.32
CA ILE A 115 -9.34 11.35 -9.31
C ILE A 115 -9.97 11.39 -10.69
N GLU A 116 -11.27 11.13 -10.71
CA GLU A 116 -11.99 10.87 -11.95
C GLU A 116 -13.35 11.54 -12.09
N SER A 117 -13.86 12.03 -10.98
CA SER A 117 -15.16 12.63 -10.85
C SER A 117 -15.09 13.80 -9.89
N LYS A 118 -16.17 14.57 -9.81
CA LYS A 118 -16.29 15.63 -8.82
C LYS A 118 -16.24 15.06 -7.40
N GLU A 119 -16.94 13.96 -7.16
CA GLU A 119 -17.05 13.33 -5.83
C GLU A 119 -15.70 12.81 -5.34
N THR A 120 -14.93 12.17 -6.22
CA THR A 120 -13.57 11.69 -5.89
C THR A 120 -12.60 12.85 -5.67
N ALA A 121 -12.75 13.95 -6.40
CA ALA A 121 -11.97 15.17 -6.19
C ALA A 121 -12.32 15.84 -4.84
N ASP A 122 -13.61 15.97 -4.52
CA ASP A 122 -14.08 16.58 -3.27
C ASP A 122 -13.65 15.74 -2.05
N ALA A 123 -13.74 14.41 -2.15
CA ALA A 123 -13.23 13.50 -1.11
C ALA A 123 -11.71 13.62 -0.92
N PHE A 124 -10.96 13.73 -2.01
CA PHE A 124 -9.53 13.95 -1.95
C PHE A 124 -9.17 15.30 -1.31
N LEU A 125 -9.88 16.37 -1.66
CA LEU A 125 -9.71 17.69 -1.03
C LEU A 125 -9.99 17.67 0.48
N ALA A 126 -11.07 16.99 0.90
CA ALA A 126 -11.39 16.82 2.30
C ALA A 126 -10.26 16.09 3.05
N LYS A 127 -9.71 15.05 2.45
CA LYS A 127 -8.60 14.28 3.01
C LYS A 127 -7.34 15.13 3.18
N ILE A 128 -6.88 15.80 2.13
CA ILE A 128 -5.64 16.59 2.21
C ILE A 128 -5.76 17.76 3.21
N ASN A 129 -6.97 18.30 3.41
CA ASN A 129 -7.21 19.33 4.42
C ASN A 129 -7.01 18.81 5.85
N VAL A 130 -7.32 17.54 6.12
CA VAL A 130 -7.06 16.89 7.41
C VAL A 130 -5.59 16.48 7.56
N MET A 131 -4.88 16.23 6.45
CA MET A 131 -3.47 15.86 6.49
C MET A 131 -2.55 17.02 6.90
N VAL A 132 -2.88 18.27 6.56
CA VAL A 132 -2.05 19.44 6.92
C VAL A 132 -1.77 19.52 8.43
N PRO A 133 -2.77 19.52 9.33
CA PRO A 133 -2.49 19.57 10.77
C PRO A 133 -1.70 18.34 11.26
N GLN A 134 -1.93 17.16 10.70
CA GLN A 134 -1.17 15.94 11.05
C GLN A 134 0.31 16.06 10.66
N LEU A 135 0.59 16.60 9.48
CA LEU A 135 1.96 16.83 9.02
C LEU A 135 2.67 17.93 9.83
N LEU A 136 1.94 18.94 10.29
CA LEU A 136 2.47 19.95 11.21
C LEU A 136 2.76 19.35 12.60
N GLU A 137 1.93 18.42 13.09
CA GLU A 137 2.18 17.68 14.32
C GLU A 137 3.44 16.83 14.23
N ILE A 138 3.62 16.12 13.11
CA ILE A 138 4.88 15.42 12.79
C ILE A 138 6.07 16.38 12.88
N MET A 139 5.98 17.57 12.28
CA MET A 139 7.09 18.53 12.36
C MET A 139 7.42 18.94 13.79
N ASN A 140 6.41 19.12 14.64
CA ASN A 140 6.62 19.42 16.04
C ASN A 140 7.30 18.25 16.77
N ARG A 141 6.90 17.02 16.47
CA ARG A 141 7.51 15.80 17.02
C ARG A 141 8.97 15.67 16.58
N VAL A 142 9.30 15.88 15.30
CA VAL A 142 10.71 15.87 14.83
C VAL A 142 11.53 16.92 15.55
N ARG A 143 11.02 18.15 15.72
CA ARG A 143 11.76 19.24 16.40
C ARG A 143 12.03 18.98 17.88
N ALA A 144 11.23 18.13 18.51
CA ALA A 144 11.42 17.73 19.90
C ALA A 144 12.46 16.60 20.05
N LEU A 145 12.83 15.93 18.95
CA LEU A 145 13.88 14.93 18.94
C LEU A 145 15.27 15.61 18.92
N PRO A 146 16.31 14.92 19.42
CA PRO A 146 17.69 15.33 19.18
C PRO A 146 18.02 15.39 17.67
N GLU A 147 19.21 15.88 17.32
CA GLU A 147 19.65 15.83 15.92
C GLU A 147 19.79 14.36 15.46
N PRO A 148 19.28 13.98 14.26
CA PRO A 148 19.43 12.62 13.76
C PRO A 148 20.90 12.29 13.48
N SER A 149 21.28 11.06 13.83
CA SER A 149 22.56 10.48 13.46
C SER A 149 22.69 10.29 11.94
N ASP A 150 23.92 10.09 11.45
CA ASP A 150 24.17 9.80 10.03
C ASP A 150 23.45 8.52 9.56
N ILE A 151 23.30 7.53 10.44
CA ILE A 151 22.57 6.28 10.15
C ILE A 151 21.09 6.60 9.91
N GLU A 152 20.48 7.41 10.77
CA GLU A 152 19.08 7.80 10.64
C GLU A 152 18.85 8.70 9.41
N LYS A 153 19.76 9.64 9.12
CA LYS A 153 19.73 10.45 7.89
C LYS A 153 19.81 9.57 6.64
N ASN A 154 20.73 8.61 6.60
CA ASN A 154 20.87 7.69 5.46
C ASN A 154 19.62 6.80 5.30
N SER A 155 19.05 6.31 6.40
CA SER A 155 17.81 5.52 6.39
C SER A 155 16.64 6.34 5.84
N ALA A 156 16.46 7.57 6.33
CA ALA A 156 15.44 8.49 5.85
C ALA A 156 15.60 8.82 4.35
N GLN A 157 16.82 9.07 3.88
CA GLN A 157 17.11 9.31 2.47
C GLN A 157 16.78 8.11 1.58
N SER A 158 17.11 6.90 2.05
CA SER A 158 16.79 5.65 1.34
C SER A 158 15.28 5.48 1.19
N LEU A 159 14.53 5.64 2.30
CA LEU A 159 13.08 5.53 2.26
C LEU A 159 12.45 6.63 1.39
N HIS A 160 12.95 7.87 1.47
CA HIS A 160 12.50 8.97 0.62
C HIS A 160 12.66 8.64 -0.88
N ALA A 161 13.83 8.13 -1.28
CA ALA A 161 14.07 7.75 -2.68
C ALA A 161 13.13 6.64 -3.14
N GLU A 162 12.88 5.63 -2.29
CA GLU A 162 11.95 4.54 -2.57
C GLU A 162 10.51 5.04 -2.75
N VAL A 163 10.03 5.84 -1.80
CA VAL A 163 8.69 6.45 -1.82
C VAL A 163 8.50 7.33 -3.05
N MET A 164 9.46 8.20 -3.36
CA MET A 164 9.39 9.06 -4.53
C MET A 164 9.42 8.26 -5.84
N SER A 165 10.13 7.12 -5.88
CA SER A 165 10.10 6.20 -7.02
C SER A 165 8.70 5.62 -7.23
N ARG A 166 8.04 5.14 -6.15
CA ARG A 166 6.68 4.61 -6.21
C ARG A 166 5.66 5.66 -6.64
N ILE A 167 5.74 6.87 -6.09
CA ILE A 167 4.89 8.01 -6.47
C ILE A 167 5.05 8.31 -7.97
N LYS A 168 6.29 8.46 -8.46
CA LYS A 168 6.56 8.76 -9.87
C LYS A 168 6.03 7.67 -10.80
N LEU A 169 6.23 6.40 -10.44
CA LEU A 169 5.70 5.27 -11.21
C LEU A 169 4.17 5.35 -11.31
N LYS A 170 3.49 5.55 -10.19
CA LYS A 170 2.03 5.61 -10.17
C LYS A 170 1.50 6.81 -10.95
N GLN A 171 2.08 8.00 -10.76
CA GLN A 171 1.70 9.20 -11.51
C GLN A 171 1.88 9.03 -13.02
N ASN A 172 2.91 8.30 -13.47
CA ASN A 172 3.09 8.00 -14.89
C ASN A 172 2.00 7.05 -15.42
N LEU A 173 1.64 6.02 -14.65
CA LEU A 173 0.53 5.12 -14.99
C LEU A 173 -0.80 5.87 -15.05
N ASP A 174 -1.07 6.72 -14.06
CA ASP A 174 -2.29 7.53 -13.98
C ASP A 174 -2.38 8.53 -15.16
N ARG A 175 -1.25 9.13 -15.58
CA ARG A 175 -1.19 9.98 -16.78
C ARG A 175 -1.56 9.20 -18.04
N GLN A 176 -0.98 8.01 -18.22
CA GLN A 176 -1.30 7.17 -19.39
C GLN A 176 -2.78 6.77 -19.40
N LEU A 177 -3.36 6.46 -18.23
CA LEU A 177 -4.78 6.17 -18.12
C LEU A 177 -5.64 7.39 -18.44
N ALA A 178 -5.26 8.57 -17.94
CA ALA A 178 -5.98 9.82 -18.17
C ALA A 178 -6.03 10.23 -19.66
N GLU A 179 -5.00 9.92 -20.44
CA GLU A 179 -4.96 10.19 -21.90
C GLU A 179 -6.05 9.43 -22.68
N THR A 180 -6.51 8.31 -22.14
CA THR A 180 -7.53 7.46 -22.77
C THR A 180 -8.93 7.68 -22.19
N ARG A 181 -9.06 8.56 -21.19
CA ARG A 181 -10.28 8.76 -20.42
C ARG A 181 -11.04 10.00 -20.84
N GLU A 182 -12.34 9.86 -21.08
CA GLU A 182 -13.25 11.00 -21.18
C GLU A 182 -13.71 11.45 -19.78
N LEU A 183 -13.50 12.74 -19.49
CA LEU A 183 -13.92 13.38 -18.24
C LEU A 183 -15.05 14.37 -18.51
N THR A 184 -16.05 14.40 -17.62
CA THR A 184 -17.12 15.41 -17.67
C THR A 184 -16.55 16.82 -17.40
N PRO A 185 -17.22 17.89 -17.86
CA PRO A 185 -16.82 19.26 -17.54
C PRO A 185 -16.67 19.51 -16.03
N GLU A 186 -17.57 18.97 -15.23
CA GLU A 186 -17.56 19.10 -13.76
C GLU A 186 -16.33 18.41 -13.15
N ALA A 187 -16.00 17.20 -13.63
CA ALA A 187 -14.81 16.49 -13.19
C ALA A 187 -13.53 17.25 -13.54
N LYS A 188 -13.45 17.86 -14.74
CA LYS A 188 -12.30 18.68 -15.15
C LYS A 188 -12.09 19.89 -14.24
N VAL A 189 -13.18 20.59 -13.89
CA VAL A 189 -13.12 21.73 -12.94
C VAL A 189 -12.68 21.26 -11.55
N ALA A 190 -13.23 20.15 -11.05
CA ALA A 190 -12.87 19.63 -9.74
C ALA A 190 -11.40 19.17 -9.67
N ILE A 191 -10.90 18.49 -10.70
CA ILE A 191 -9.48 18.11 -10.83
C ILE A 191 -8.58 19.35 -10.91
N ALA A 192 -9.02 20.41 -11.60
CA ALA A 192 -8.28 21.67 -11.63
C ALA A 192 -8.21 22.33 -10.24
N ALA A 193 -9.29 22.29 -9.45
CA ALA A 193 -9.30 22.78 -8.08
C ALA A 193 -8.34 21.97 -7.18
N VAL A 194 -8.31 20.64 -7.33
CA VAL A 194 -7.32 19.78 -6.66
C VAL A 194 -5.89 20.22 -7.00
N ARG A 195 -5.57 20.37 -8.30
CA ARG A 195 -4.24 20.83 -8.74
C ARG A 195 -3.89 22.21 -8.17
N ALA A 196 -4.86 23.12 -8.13
CA ALA A 196 -4.67 24.45 -7.54
C ALA A 196 -4.34 24.37 -6.04
N SER A 197 -4.94 23.45 -5.30
CA SER A 197 -4.63 23.21 -3.88
C SER A 197 -3.16 22.86 -3.66
N PHE A 198 -2.56 22.07 -4.56
CA PHE A 198 -1.13 21.70 -4.52
C PHE A 198 -0.21 22.83 -4.99
N GLY A 199 -0.64 23.65 -5.95
CA GLY A 199 0.18 24.72 -6.52
C GLY A 199 0.27 25.96 -5.64
N SER A 200 -0.89 26.49 -5.27
CA SER A 200 -1.04 27.80 -4.60
C SER A 200 -2.05 27.80 -3.44
N GLY A 201 -2.73 26.69 -3.16
CA GLY A 201 -3.61 26.57 -1.99
C GLY A 201 -2.86 26.26 -0.70
N ASP A 202 -3.60 26.25 0.41
CA ASP A 202 -3.05 26.07 1.76
C ASP A 202 -2.27 24.78 1.90
N PHE A 203 -2.74 23.69 1.29
CA PHE A 203 -2.01 22.41 1.29
C PHE A 203 -0.63 22.58 0.65
N GLY A 204 -0.55 23.13 -0.56
CA GLY A 204 0.71 23.35 -1.27
C GLY A 204 1.68 24.28 -0.55
N VAL A 205 1.17 25.35 0.09
CA VAL A 205 1.99 26.28 0.87
C VAL A 205 2.56 25.60 2.11
N ASN A 206 1.73 24.92 2.90
CA ASN A 206 2.18 24.19 4.09
C ASN A 206 3.17 23.08 3.71
N MET A 207 2.88 22.35 2.64
CA MET A 207 3.78 21.30 2.17
C MET A 207 5.16 21.79 1.79
N LYS A 208 5.27 22.95 1.13
CA LYS A 208 6.58 23.55 0.80
C LYS A 208 7.39 23.89 2.05
N VAL A 209 6.73 24.34 3.12
CA VAL A 209 7.41 24.66 4.38
C VAL A 209 7.85 23.38 5.09
N ILE A 210 6.94 22.42 5.21
CA ILE A 210 7.18 21.13 5.87
C ILE A 210 8.29 20.36 5.15
N SER A 211 8.21 20.23 3.82
CA SER A 211 9.19 19.48 3.03
C SER A 211 10.60 20.07 3.18
N ARG A 212 10.76 21.40 3.09
CA ARG A 212 12.07 22.03 3.28
C ARG A 212 12.66 21.77 4.67
N GLN A 213 11.82 21.70 5.69
CA GLN A 213 12.29 21.40 7.04
C GLN A 213 12.71 19.93 7.17
N MET A 214 11.94 19.01 6.61
CA MET A 214 12.32 17.61 6.53
C MET A 214 13.63 17.43 5.74
N ASP A 215 13.78 18.13 4.62
CA ASP A 215 15.00 18.14 3.82
C ASP A 215 16.20 18.63 4.63
N ALA A 216 16.02 19.71 5.41
CA ALA A 216 17.08 20.27 6.24
C ALA A 216 17.49 19.33 7.38
N ILE A 217 16.54 18.62 8.00
CA ILE A 217 16.78 17.73 9.14
C ILE A 217 17.45 16.42 8.67
N TYR A 218 16.94 15.83 7.59
CA TYR A 218 17.37 14.50 7.12
C TYR A 218 18.32 14.53 5.93
N GLY A 219 18.66 15.72 5.40
CA GLY A 219 19.51 15.87 4.22
C GLY A 219 18.89 15.27 2.95
N LEU A 220 17.56 15.37 2.81
CA LEU A 220 16.87 14.79 1.65
C LEU A 220 17.22 15.58 0.38
N LYS A 221 17.49 14.87 -0.71
CA LYS A 221 17.71 15.51 -2.01
C LYS A 221 16.35 15.92 -2.60
N SER A 222 16.12 17.22 -2.79
CA SER A 222 15.01 17.69 -3.61
C SER A 222 15.29 17.32 -5.07
N TYR A 223 14.39 16.56 -5.70
CA TYR A 223 14.45 16.27 -7.15
C TYR A 223 13.55 17.23 -7.94
#